data_AF-A0AA87ATH9-F1
#
_entry.id   AF-A0AA87ATH9-F1
#
_cell.length_a   1.000
_cell.length_b   1.000
_cell.length_c   1.000
_cell.angle_alpha   90.00
_cell.angle_beta   90.00
_cell.angle_gamma   90.00
#
_symmetry.space_group_name_H-M   'P 1'
#
loop_
_entity.id
_entity.type
_entity.pdbx_description
1 polymer ?
#
loop_
_entity_poly.entity_id
_entity_poly.type
_entity_poly.pdbx_seq_one_letter_code
_entity_poly.pdbx_strand_id
1 'polypeptide(L)'
;MRLKKNRLKPYKIFKYVVKTNDEGVRFKGYKENAYIINAEIYPASGRIQAQVYGEKLNYMLNMLIERTTEINERDGICINSETPNYEVVSIKKYTFHKLVELKKL
;
A
#
# COMPACT_ATOMS: atom_id res chain seq x y z
N MET A 1 2.77 -17.12 -9.84
CA MET A 1 1.88 -17.13 -8.68
C MET A 1 0.58 -16.40 -9.05
N ARG A 2 -0.57 -17.08 -8.96
CA ARG A 2 -1.90 -16.53 -9.30
C ARG A 2 -2.58 -16.10 -8.00
N LEU A 3 -3.25 -14.95 -7.99
CA LEU A 3 -3.97 -14.48 -6.80
C LEU A 3 -5.01 -15.52 -6.37
N LYS A 4 -4.91 -16.03 -5.14
CA LYS A 4 -5.93 -16.94 -4.59
C LYS A 4 -7.06 -16.10 -4.03
N LYS A 5 -8.22 -16.11 -4.70
CA LYS A 5 -9.41 -15.34 -4.28
C LYS A 5 -9.83 -15.59 -2.83
N ASN A 6 -9.56 -16.79 -2.30
CA ASN A 6 -9.92 -17.17 -0.93
C ASN A 6 -9.17 -16.42 0.19
N ARG A 7 -8.06 -15.74 -0.13
CA ARG A 7 -7.25 -14.99 0.84
C ARG A 7 -7.37 -13.48 0.69
N LEU A 8 -8.17 -13.03 -0.28
CA LEU A 8 -8.47 -11.63 -0.48
C LEU A 8 -9.37 -11.15 0.66
N LYS A 9 -8.95 -10.08 1.32
CA LYS A 9 -9.77 -9.36 2.30
C LYS A 9 -10.01 -7.93 1.81
N PRO A 10 -11.18 -7.35 2.12
CA PRO A 10 -11.45 -5.95 1.81
C PRO A 10 -10.65 -5.03 2.75
N TYR A 11 -9.88 -4.11 2.19
CA TYR A 11 -9.15 -3.07 2.92
C TYR A 11 -9.50 -1.69 2.38
N LYS A 12 -9.56 -0.70 3.28
CA LYS A 12 -9.77 0.70 2.91
C LYS A 12 -8.44 1.35 2.53
N ILE A 13 -8.42 2.01 1.37
CA ILE A 13 -7.27 2.79 0.88
C ILE A 13 -7.65 4.24 0.71
N PHE A 14 -6.77 5.12 1.14
CA PHE A 14 -6.85 6.56 1.03
C PHE A 14 -5.85 7.04 -0.01
N LYS A 15 -6.34 7.71 -1.06
CA LYS A 15 -5.45 8.25 -2.09
C LYS A 15 -4.62 9.40 -1.50
N TYR A 16 -3.31 9.34 -1.69
CA TYR A 16 -2.43 10.46 -1.35
C TYR A 16 -2.58 11.57 -2.38
N VAL A 17 -2.82 12.79 -1.89
CA VAL A 17 -3.00 13.98 -2.73
C VAL A 17 -2.05 15.06 -2.24
N VAL A 18 -1.23 15.55 -3.17
CA VAL A 18 -0.47 16.78 -2.97
C VAL A 18 -1.30 17.91 -3.56
N LYS A 19 -1.92 18.71 -2.70
CA LYS A 19 -2.57 19.94 -3.15
C LYS A 19 -1.52 21.06 -3.13
N THR A 20 -1.41 21.75 -4.25
CA THR A 20 -0.62 22.98 -4.35
C THR A 20 -1.62 24.13 -4.31
N ASN A 21 -1.50 25.00 -3.30
CA ASN A 21 -2.24 26.26 -3.30
C ASN A 21 -1.56 27.27 -4.23
N ASP A 22 -2.28 28.35 -4.57
CA ASP A 22 -1.81 29.46 -5.40
C ASP A 22 -0.48 30.08 -4.90
N GLU A 23 -0.20 29.97 -3.60
CA GLU A 23 1.04 30.42 -2.95
C GLU A 23 2.22 29.41 -3.04
N GLY A 24 2.08 28.32 -3.80
CA GLY A 24 3.15 27.34 -4.02
C GLY A 24 3.43 26.40 -2.83
N VAL A 25 2.69 26.53 -1.73
CA VAL A 25 2.80 25.63 -0.58
C VAL A 25 2.17 24.27 -0.90
N ARG A 26 2.97 23.21 -0.78
CA ARG A 26 2.54 21.83 -1.02
C ARG A 26 1.98 21.23 0.26
N PHE A 27 0.66 21.08 0.35
CA PHE A 27 0.02 20.35 1.43
C PHE A 27 -0.01 18.86 1.10
N LYS A 28 0.62 18.07 1.97
CA LYS A 28 0.57 16.61 1.92
C LYS A 28 -0.66 16.15 2.69
N GLY A 29 -1.60 15.49 2.03
CA GLY A 29 -2.80 14.99 2.68
C GLY A 29 -3.33 13.73 2.03
N TYR A 30 -4.24 13.07 2.74
CA TYR A 30 -5.02 11.97 2.21
C TYR A 30 -6.37 12.50 1.75
N LYS A 31 -6.88 11.98 0.63
CA LYS A 31 -8.23 12.28 0.16
C LYS A 31 -9.24 11.63 1.11
N GLU A 32 -10.32 12.34 1.47
CA GLU A 32 -11.40 11.79 2.30
C GLU A 32 -12.09 10.57 1.66
N ASN A 33 -12.10 10.48 0.33
CA ASN A 33 -12.63 9.32 -0.39
C ASN A 33 -11.73 8.08 -0.21
N ALA A 34 -12.05 7.29 0.80
CA ALA A 34 -11.56 5.92 0.92
C ALA A 34 -12.24 5.01 -0.11
N TYR A 35 -11.47 4.18 -0.81
CA TYR A 35 -11.99 3.12 -1.67
C TYR A 35 -11.61 1.76 -1.10
N ILE A 36 -12.53 0.80 -1.21
CA ILE A 36 -12.33 -0.56 -0.70
C ILE A 36 -11.74 -1.39 -1.82
N ILE A 37 -10.61 -2.03 -1.56
CA ILE A 37 -10.02 -3.01 -2.48
C ILE A 37 -9.87 -4.35 -1.81
N ASN A 38 -9.98 -5.40 -2.61
CA ASN A 38 -9.68 -6.75 -2.20
C ASN A 38 -8.19 -7.01 -2.37
N ALA A 39 -7.51 -7.30 -1.27
CA ALA A 39 -6.08 -7.58 -1.28
C ALA A 39 -5.70 -8.70 -0.32
N GLU A 40 -4.58 -9.35 -0.57
CA GLU A 40 -3.94 -10.28 0.37
C GLU A 40 -2.74 -9.56 1.00
N ILE A 41 -2.73 -9.41 2.33
CA ILE A 41 -1.63 -8.78 3.06
C ILE A 41 -0.91 -9.83 3.90
N TYR A 42 0.42 -9.83 3.83
CA TYR A 42 1.29 -10.74 4.58
C TYR A 42 2.60 -10.03 4.97
N PRO A 43 3.29 -10.46 6.04
CA PRO A 43 4.55 -9.83 6.45
C PRO A 43 5.62 -9.93 5.36
N ALA A 44 6.43 -8.89 5.24
CA ALA A 44 7.58 -8.90 4.35
C ALA A 44 8.54 -10.02 4.75
N SER A 45 8.85 -10.90 3.79
CA SER A 45 9.69 -12.06 4.03
C SER A 45 10.48 -12.36 2.77
N GLY A 46 11.80 -12.45 2.90
CA GLY A 46 12.71 -12.74 1.80
C GLY A 46 14.08 -12.12 2.01
N ARG A 47 15.13 -12.83 1.58
CA ARG A 47 16.53 -12.36 1.70
C ARG A 47 16.75 -10.98 1.09
N ILE A 48 16.13 -10.70 -0.07
CA ILE A 48 16.25 -9.40 -0.74
C ILE A 48 15.62 -8.29 0.10
N GLN A 49 14.40 -8.47 0.60
CA GLN A 49 13.75 -7.46 1.44
C GLN A 49 14.48 -7.26 2.78
N ALA A 50 15.04 -8.33 3.35
CA ALA A 50 15.85 -8.25 4.56
C ALA A 50 17.13 -7.44 4.35
N GLN A 51 17.77 -7.58 3.19
CA GLN A 51 18.95 -6.78 2.85
C GLN A 51 18.60 -5.31 2.56
N VAL A 52 17.46 -5.04 1.92
CA VAL A 52 17.01 -3.68 1.60
C VAL A 52 16.53 -2.92 2.83
N TYR A 53 15.72 -3.56 3.67
CA TYR A 53 15.05 -2.88 4.79
C TYR A 53 15.70 -3.16 6.15
N GLY A 54 16.53 -4.20 6.26
CA GLY A 54 17.21 -4.56 7.51
C GLY A 54 16.23 -4.71 8.67
N GLU A 55 16.50 -3.99 9.75
CA GLU A 55 15.67 -3.95 10.97
C GLU A 55 14.24 -3.45 10.72
N LYS A 56 14.02 -2.66 9.66
CA LYS A 56 12.69 -2.14 9.30
C LYS A 56 11.80 -3.19 8.63
N LEU A 57 12.34 -4.36 8.26
CA LEU A 57 11.55 -5.46 7.67
C LEU A 57 10.40 -5.90 8.59
N ASN A 58 10.59 -5.83 9.91
CA ASN A 58 9.55 -6.19 10.88
C ASN A 58 8.30 -5.28 10.82
N TYR A 59 8.44 -4.09 10.24
CA TYR A 59 7.37 -3.10 10.04
C TYR A 59 6.92 -2.99 8.58
N MET A 60 7.42 -3.89 7.72
CA MET A 60 7.07 -3.97 6.30
C MET A 60 6.05 -5.07 6.08
N LEU A 61 5.02 -4.77 5.29
CA LEU A 61 4.04 -5.73 4.84
C LEU A 61 4.04 -5.75 3.31
N ASN A 62 3.77 -6.92 2.74
CA ASN A 62 3.51 -7.08 1.32
C ASN A 62 2.00 -7.21 1.11
N MET A 63 1.49 -6.51 0.10
CA MET A 63 0.10 -6.51 -0.30
C MET A 63 0.01 -6.96 -1.76
N LEU A 64 -0.75 -8.02 -2.01
CA LEU A 64 -1.04 -8.52 -3.35
C LEU A 64 -2.43 -8.07 -3.78
N ILE A 65 -2.48 -7.37 -4.91
CA ILE A 65 -3.72 -6.84 -5.50
C ILE A 65 -3.87 -7.27 -6.95
N GLU A 66 -5.08 -7.18 -7.47
CA GLU A 66 -5.33 -7.38 -8.90
C GLU A 66 -4.65 -6.30 -9.75
N ARG A 67 -4.28 -6.69 -10.97
CA ARG A 67 -3.58 -5.78 -11.89
C ARG A 67 -4.40 -4.56 -12.29
N THR A 68 -5.72 -4.72 -12.35
CA THR A 68 -6.68 -3.68 -12.72
C THR A 68 -6.88 -2.62 -11.64
N THR A 69 -6.50 -2.91 -10.39
CA THR A 69 -6.64 -1.97 -9.28
C THR A 69 -5.66 -0.81 -9.42
N GLU A 70 -6.18 0.42 -9.40
CA GLU A 70 -5.38 1.65 -9.41
C GLU A 70 -4.91 1.99 -7.99
N ILE A 71 -3.60 1.94 -7.77
CA ILE A 71 -2.94 2.31 -6.51
C ILE A 71 -1.68 3.09 -6.85
N ASN A 72 -1.36 4.09 -6.04
CA ASN A 72 -0.18 4.92 -6.20
C ASN A 72 0.75 4.81 -4.99
N GLU A 73 2.01 5.17 -5.19
CA GLU A 73 2.97 5.32 -4.11
C GLU A 73 2.51 6.44 -3.16
N ARG A 74 2.76 6.25 -1.87
CA ARG A 74 2.28 7.07 -0.73
C ARG A 74 0.81 6.94 -0.36
N ASP A 75 0.02 6.15 -1.09
CA ASP A 75 -1.36 5.89 -0.68
C ASP A 75 -1.38 5.29 0.74
N GLY A 76 -2.37 5.72 1.54
CA GLY A 76 -2.54 5.28 2.92
C GLY A 76 -3.45 4.06 2.97
N ILE A 77 -3.03 3.01 3.68
CA ILE A 77 -3.79 1.77 3.86
C ILE A 77 -4.19 1.61 5.31
N CYS A 78 -5.46 1.25 5.49
CA CYS A 78 -6.05 1.02 6.78
C CYS A 78 -6.12 -0.49 7.07
N ILE A 79 -5.32 -0.95 8.02
CA ILE A 79 -5.30 -2.35 8.47
C ILE A 79 -5.73 -2.38 9.92
N ASN A 80 -6.95 -2.86 10.19
CA ASN A 80 -7.54 -2.97 11.53
C ASN A 80 -7.49 -1.65 12.34
N SER A 81 -7.61 -0.50 11.68
CA SER A 81 -7.70 0.81 12.31
C SER A 81 -8.78 1.65 11.64
N GLU A 82 -9.07 2.84 12.16
CA GLU A 82 -9.91 3.83 11.48
C GLU A 82 -9.08 4.78 10.61
N THR A 83 -7.83 5.03 10.99
CA THR A 83 -6.88 5.90 10.29
C THR A 83 -5.85 5.12 9.47
N PRO A 84 -5.31 5.70 8.38
CA PRO A 84 -4.25 5.07 7.61
C PRO A 84 -3.02 4.81 8.50
N ASN A 85 -2.69 3.53 8.65
CA ASN A 85 -1.61 3.02 9.50
C ASN A 85 -0.38 2.65 8.64
N TYR A 86 -0.61 2.24 7.40
CA TYR A 86 0.45 1.85 6.48
C TYR A 86 0.50 2.81 5.30
N GLU A 87 1.71 3.08 4.81
CA GLU A 87 1.95 3.83 3.59
C GLU A 87 2.49 2.89 2.50
N VAL A 88 2.03 3.09 1.26
CA VAL A 88 2.61 2.42 0.09
C VAL A 88 4.00 2.99 -0.21
N VAL A 89 5.03 2.16 -0.05
CA VAL A 89 6.41 2.54 -0.36
C VAL A 89 6.77 2.26 -1.81
N SER A 90 6.30 1.14 -2.35
CA SER A 90 6.73 0.67 -3.66
C SER A 90 5.67 -0.24 -4.28
N ILE A 91 5.55 -0.20 -5.60
CA ILE A 91 4.59 -1.01 -6.37
C ILE A 91 5.33 -1.77 -7.47
N LYS A 92 5.43 -3.09 -7.31
CA LYS A 92 5.98 -4.00 -8.30
C LYS A 92 4.85 -4.57 -9.16
N LYS A 93 4.86 -4.22 -10.44
CA LYS A 93 3.85 -4.67 -11.41
C LYS A 93 4.27 -6.01 -12.01
N TYR A 94 3.45 -7.04 -11.82
CA TYR A 94 3.62 -8.35 -12.45
C TYR A 94 2.56 -8.58 -13.52
N THR A 95 2.70 -9.66 -14.28
CA THR A 95 1.82 -10.02 -15.40
C THR A 95 0.35 -10.20 -14.97
N PHE A 96 0.11 -10.77 -13.79
CA PHE A 96 -1.24 -11.11 -13.31
C PHE A 96 -1.69 -10.35 -12.07
N HIS A 97 -0.77 -9.66 -11.38
CA HIS A 97 -1.03 -9.00 -10.11
C HIS A 97 -0.06 -7.84 -9.91
N LYS A 98 -0.31 -7.01 -8.90
CA LYS A 98 0.69 -6.06 -8.38
C LYS A 98 1.04 -6.47 -6.97
N LEU A 99 2.33 -6.44 -6.67
CA LEU A 99 2.86 -6.58 -5.32
C LEU A 99 3.21 -5.20 -4.82
N VAL A 100 2.56 -4.79 -3.75
CA VAL A 100 2.69 -3.48 -3.14
C VAL A 100 3.41 -3.68 -1.82
N GLU A 101 4.50 -2.94 -1.62
CA GLU A 101 5.27 -2.94 -0.39
C GLU A 101 4.76 -1.81 0.49
N LEU A 102 4.32 -2.18 1.69
CA LEU A 102 3.72 -1.30 2.68
C LEU A 102 4.68 -1.13 3.84
N LYS A 103 4.77 0.10 4.36
CA LYS A 103 5.52 0.42 5.56
C LYS A 103 4.58 0.99 6.60
N LYS A 104 4.74 0.53 7.85
CA LYS A 104 4.05 1.12 8.99
C LYS A 104 4.47 2.58 9.18
N LEU A 105 3.50 3.48 9.36
CA LEU A 105 3.68 4.89 9.72
C LEU A 105 4.20 5.02 11.15
#